data_AF-A0A2V9QTV0-F1
#
_entry.id   AF-A0A2V9QTV0-F1
#
_cell.length_a   1.000
_cell.length_b   1.000
_cell.length_c   1.000
_cell.angle_alpha   90.00
_cell.angle_beta   90.00
_cell.angle_gamma   90.00
#
_symmetry.space_group_name_H-M   'P 1'
#
loop_
_entity.id
_entity.type
_entity.pdbx_description
1 polymer ?
#
loop_
_entity_poly.entity_id
_entity_poly.type
_entity_poly.pdbx_seq_one_letter_code
_entity_poly.pdbx_strand_id
1 'polypeptide(L)'
;MRGIRIIGAGLAGSEAAWQCARRGVPVDLYEMRPVRSTPAHQTSDFAELVCSNSLKSESENTAPWLLKEEMRRSGSLLIEIARECAVPAGHALAVDRAQFSARVTEAISREPLIKIHREEVTSIDESEITIIATGPLTSDALAGEIARLSTECVARTFLSEAETEPDSGPDRT
;
A
#
# COMPACT_ATOMS: atom_id res chain seq x y z
N MET A 1 22.39 1.52 -1.72
CA MET A 1 21.14 2.12 -2.25
C MET A 1 20.24 2.41 -1.06
N ARG A 2 19.60 3.59 -0.98
CA ARG A 2 18.68 3.91 0.12
C ARG A 2 17.42 3.03 -0.07
N GLY A 3 16.96 2.35 0.99
CA GLY A 3 15.78 1.49 0.92
C GLY A 3 14.47 2.28 0.84
N ILE A 4 13.38 1.59 0.52
CA ILE A 4 12.03 2.17 0.51
C ILE A 4 11.30 1.70 1.76
N ARG A 5 10.67 2.65 2.45
CA ARG A 5 9.80 2.36 3.59
C ARG A 5 8.37 2.13 3.09
N ILE A 6 7.71 1.09 3.57
CA ILE A 6 6.33 0.78 3.20
C ILE A 6 5.52 0.57 4.47
N ILE A 7 4.46 1.36 4.65
CA ILE A 7 3.63 1.34 5.87
C ILE A 7 2.29 0.67 5.55
N GLY A 8 2.02 -0.46 6.20
CA GLY A 8 0.85 -1.31 6.01
C GLY A 8 1.15 -2.50 5.09
N ALA A 9 0.87 -3.72 5.54
CA ALA A 9 1.05 -4.94 4.75
C ALA A 9 -0.30 -5.52 4.28
N GLY A 10 -1.23 -4.65 3.89
CA GLY A 10 -2.44 -5.02 3.15
C GLY A 10 -2.12 -5.46 1.72
N LEU A 11 -3.13 -5.51 0.86
CA LEU A 11 -2.94 -5.87 -0.55
C LEU A 11 -1.91 -4.95 -1.24
N ALA A 12 -2.11 -3.63 -1.14
CA ALA A 12 -1.23 -2.67 -1.81
C ALA A 12 0.22 -2.71 -1.28
N GLY A 13 0.41 -2.76 0.05
CA GLY A 13 1.74 -2.75 0.63
C GLY A 13 2.53 -4.03 0.40
N SER A 14 1.86 -5.19 0.44
CA SER A 14 2.49 -6.48 0.12
C SER A 14 2.97 -6.53 -1.34
N GLU A 15 2.13 -6.08 -2.28
CA GLU A 15 2.51 -6.02 -3.69
C GLU A 15 3.59 -4.96 -3.94
N ALA A 16 3.52 -3.79 -3.30
CA ALA A 16 4.57 -2.76 -3.42
C ALA A 16 5.93 -3.27 -2.91
N ALA A 17 5.95 -3.96 -1.77
CA ALA A 17 7.17 -4.56 -1.22
C ALA A 17 7.76 -5.60 -2.17
N TRP A 18 6.91 -6.48 -2.70
CA TRP A 18 7.31 -7.47 -3.69
C TRP A 18 7.92 -6.83 -4.94
N GLN A 19 7.23 -5.84 -5.51
CA GLN A 19 7.68 -5.16 -6.73
C GLN A 19 9.01 -4.40 -6.54
N CYS A 20 9.24 -3.82 -5.36
CA CYS A 20 10.53 -3.20 -5.02
C CYS A 20 11.65 -4.25 -4.93
N ALA A 21 11.42 -5.34 -4.21
CA ALA A 21 12.40 -6.43 -4.07
C ALA A 21 12.76 -7.08 -5.42
N ARG A 22 11.77 -7.31 -6.29
CA ARG A 22 12.01 -7.82 -7.66
C ARG A 22 12.87 -6.89 -8.53
N ARG A 23 12.99 -5.61 -8.16
CA ARG A 23 13.85 -4.62 -8.81
C ARG A 23 15.17 -4.37 -8.07
N GLY A 24 15.49 -5.19 -7.06
CA GLY A 24 16.73 -5.07 -6.29
C GLY A 24 16.74 -3.92 -5.29
N VAL A 25 15.57 -3.36 -4.96
CA VAL A 25 15.45 -2.26 -4.00
C VAL A 25 15.07 -2.84 -2.63
N PRO A 26 15.89 -2.62 -1.57
CA PRO A 26 15.58 -3.10 -0.24
C PRO A 26 14.38 -2.36 0.35
N VAL A 27 13.57 -3.08 1.14
CA VAL A 27 12.31 -2.60 1.70
C VAL A 27 12.29 -2.81 3.21
N ASP A 28 11.86 -1.77 3.93
CA ASP A 28 11.40 -1.88 5.32
C ASP A 28 9.86 -1.85 5.32
N LEU A 29 9.24 -3.02 5.51
CA LEU A 29 7.79 -3.21 5.49
C LEU A 29 7.25 -3.22 6.92
N TYR A 30 6.40 -2.24 7.24
CA TYR A 30 5.79 -2.07 8.55
C TYR A 30 4.37 -2.60 8.54
N GLU A 31 4.02 -3.41 9.53
CA GLU A 31 2.66 -3.88 9.77
C GLU A 31 2.35 -3.79 11.27
N MET A 32 1.33 -3.01 11.61
CA MET A 32 0.95 -2.81 13.01
C MET A 32 0.38 -4.09 13.64
N ARG A 33 -0.21 -4.99 12.85
CA ARG A 33 -0.71 -6.28 13.33
C ARG A 33 0.44 -7.26 13.59
N PRO A 34 0.38 -8.09 14.66
CA PRO A 34 -0.71 -8.23 15.61
C PRO A 34 -0.68 -7.22 16.78
N VAL A 35 0.35 -6.39 16.91
CA VAL A 35 0.54 -5.47 18.05
C VAL A 35 -0.67 -4.53 18.22
N ARG A 36 -1.17 -3.99 17.11
CA ARG A 36 -2.43 -3.24 17.05
C ARG A 36 -3.30 -3.82 15.95
N SER A 37 -4.35 -4.55 16.33
CA SER A 37 -5.34 -5.06 15.38
C SER A 37 -6.48 -4.06 15.16
N THR A 38 -7.31 -4.31 14.15
CA THR A 38 -8.56 -3.59 13.93
C THR A 38 -9.75 -4.55 14.07
N PRO A 39 -10.98 -4.07 14.29
CA PRO A 39 -12.15 -4.93 14.42
C PRO A 39 -12.45 -5.79 13.19
N ALA A 40 -11.90 -5.43 12.02
CA ALA A 40 -12.13 -6.14 10.77
C ALA A 40 -11.12 -7.28 10.53
N HIS A 41 -9.92 -7.20 11.11
CA HIS A 41 -8.86 -8.19 10.89
C HIS A 41 -8.91 -9.26 11.98
N GLN A 42 -8.76 -10.51 11.56
CA GLN A 42 -8.80 -11.70 12.42
C GLN A 42 -7.42 -12.34 12.59
N THR A 43 -6.45 -11.94 11.78
CA THR A 43 -5.11 -12.56 11.76
C THR A 43 -4.00 -11.51 11.81
N SER A 44 -2.77 -11.99 11.99
CA SER A 44 -1.55 -11.22 11.78
C SER A 44 -1.03 -11.27 10.34
N ASP A 45 -1.74 -11.93 9.44
CA ASP A 45 -1.27 -12.21 8.10
C ASP A 45 -1.36 -10.96 7.21
N PHE A 46 -0.44 -10.90 6.26
CA PHE A 46 -0.42 -9.90 5.21
C PHE A 46 -1.54 -10.17 4.20
N ALA A 47 -1.97 -9.11 3.51
CA ALA A 47 -2.99 -9.17 2.47
C ALA A 47 -4.33 -9.85 2.89
N GLU A 48 -4.67 -9.80 4.18
CA GLU A 48 -5.91 -10.36 4.70
C GLU A 48 -7.15 -9.72 4.04
N LEU A 49 -8.06 -10.55 3.54
CA LEU A 49 -9.32 -10.11 2.95
C LEU A 49 -10.41 -10.03 4.03
N VAL A 50 -10.77 -8.82 4.45
CA VAL A 50 -11.72 -8.61 5.56
C VAL A 50 -13.20 -8.54 5.15
N CYS A 51 -13.49 -8.51 3.83
CA CYS A 51 -14.85 -8.41 3.32
C CYS A 51 -15.18 -9.56 2.34
N SER A 52 -15.27 -9.29 1.05
CA SER A 52 -15.44 -10.32 0.03
C SER A 52 -14.16 -11.12 -0.17
N ASN A 53 -14.29 -12.42 -0.44
CA ASN A 53 -13.19 -13.25 -0.92
C ASN A 53 -13.07 -13.25 -2.45
N SER A 54 -13.86 -12.41 -3.14
CA SER A 54 -13.82 -12.27 -4.61
C SER A 54 -12.90 -11.12 -5.03
N LEU A 55 -11.94 -11.45 -5.88
CA LEU A 55 -11.12 -10.52 -6.67
C LEU A 55 -11.77 -10.21 -8.03
N LYS A 56 -13.12 -10.20 -8.05
CA LYS A 56 -13.97 -9.83 -9.18
C LYS A 56 -13.82 -10.74 -10.40
N SER A 57 -14.53 -10.35 -11.48
CA SER A 57 -14.67 -11.10 -12.72
C SER A 57 -13.35 -11.53 -13.34
N GLU A 58 -13.28 -12.79 -13.76
CA GLU A 58 -12.24 -13.41 -14.57
C GLU A 58 -12.70 -13.61 -16.02
N SER A 59 -13.89 -13.12 -16.38
CA SER A 59 -14.34 -13.09 -17.77
C SER A 59 -13.50 -12.10 -18.58
N GLU A 60 -13.00 -12.56 -19.72
CA GLU A 60 -12.24 -11.75 -20.68
C GLU A 60 -12.99 -10.46 -21.05
N ASN A 61 -12.23 -9.41 -21.36
CA ASN A 61 -12.73 -8.08 -21.74
C ASN A 61 -13.55 -7.33 -20.67
N THR A 62 -13.59 -7.83 -19.43
CA THR A 62 -14.10 -7.04 -18.30
C THR A 62 -12.99 -6.19 -17.67
N ALA A 63 -13.31 -5.01 -17.13
CA ALA A 63 -12.31 -4.13 -16.51
C ALA A 63 -11.49 -4.83 -15.40
N PRO A 64 -12.08 -5.63 -14.49
CA PRO A 64 -11.30 -6.37 -13.48
C PRO A 64 -10.37 -7.42 -14.09
N TRP A 65 -10.81 -8.09 -15.17
CA TRP A 65 -9.97 -9.05 -15.88
C TRP A 65 -8.78 -8.35 -16.54
N LEU A 66 -9.01 -7.21 -17.21
CA LEU A 66 -7.94 -6.45 -17.86
C LEU A 66 -6.88 -5.99 -16.85
N LEU A 67 -7.31 -5.45 -15.70
CA LEU A 67 -6.38 -5.07 -14.63
C LEU A 67 -5.58 -6.28 -14.13
N LYS A 68 -6.23 -7.43 -13.92
CA LYS A 68 -5.52 -8.65 -13.52
C LYS A 68 -4.54 -9.15 -14.59
N GLU A 69 -4.87 -8.97 -15.86
CA GLU A 69 -3.98 -9.31 -16.97
C GLU A 69 -2.74 -8.41 -16.99
N GLU A 70 -2.90 -7.11 -16.77
CA GLU A 70 -1.77 -6.18 -16.59
C GLU A 70 -0.91 -6.56 -15.37
N MET A 71 -1.54 -6.93 -14.26
CA MET A 71 -0.86 -7.40 -13.06
C MET A 71 -0.09 -8.71 -13.30
N ARG A 72 -0.64 -9.66 -14.08
CA ARG A 72 0.08 -10.90 -14.47
C ARG A 72 1.33 -10.58 -15.28
N ARG A 73 1.20 -9.71 -16.28
CA ARG A 73 2.33 -9.28 -17.12
C ARG A 73 3.39 -8.53 -16.33
N SER A 74 2.98 -7.89 -15.23
CA SER A 74 3.87 -7.20 -14.30
C SER A 74 4.46 -8.12 -13.21
N GLY A 75 4.18 -9.43 -13.24
CA GLY A 75 4.69 -10.39 -12.25
C GLY A 75 4.11 -10.20 -10.86
N SER A 76 2.79 -9.95 -10.75
CA SER A 76 2.12 -9.75 -9.46
C SER A 76 2.10 -11.00 -8.61
N LEU A 77 2.62 -10.88 -7.38
CA LEU A 77 2.58 -11.93 -6.36
C LEU A 77 1.15 -12.25 -5.96
N LEU A 78 0.33 -11.23 -5.73
CA LEU A 78 -1.04 -11.43 -5.26
C LEU A 78 -1.89 -12.16 -6.29
N ILE A 79 -1.76 -11.85 -7.58
CA ILE A 79 -2.52 -12.54 -8.63
C ILE A 79 -2.04 -13.98 -8.82
N GLU A 80 -0.74 -14.23 -8.69
CA GLU A 80 -0.19 -15.59 -8.72
C GLU A 80 -0.79 -16.44 -7.59
N ILE A 81 -0.65 -15.98 -6.34
CA ILE A 81 -1.16 -16.70 -5.15
C ILE A 81 -2.69 -16.81 -5.19
N ALA A 82 -3.40 -15.79 -5.67
CA ALA A 82 -4.85 -15.84 -5.79
C ALA A 82 -5.33 -16.97 -6.71
N ARG A 83 -4.62 -17.25 -7.81
CA ARG A 83 -4.98 -18.36 -8.71
C ARG A 83 -4.77 -19.72 -8.06
N GLU A 84 -3.74 -19.85 -7.24
CA GLU A 84 -3.40 -21.10 -6.54
C GLU A 84 -4.34 -21.36 -5.36
N CYS A 85 -4.85 -20.30 -4.72
CA CYS A 85 -5.83 -20.38 -3.63
C CYS A 85 -7.29 -20.28 -4.12
N ALA A 86 -7.53 -20.43 -5.42
CA ALA A 86 -8.85 -20.18 -6.00
C ALA A 86 -9.89 -21.22 -5.56
N VAL A 87 -11.11 -20.76 -5.31
CA VAL A 87 -12.29 -21.58 -4.99
C VAL A 87 -13.40 -21.36 -6.02
N PRO A 88 -14.33 -22.32 -6.24
CA PRO A 88 -15.40 -22.17 -7.21
C PRO A 88 -16.27 -20.92 -6.96
N ALA A 89 -16.37 -20.02 -7.96
CA ALA A 89 -17.15 -18.78 -7.86
C ALA A 89 -17.71 -18.28 -9.20
N GLY A 90 -18.11 -19.22 -10.07
CA GLY A 90 -18.65 -18.90 -11.39
C GLY A 90 -17.63 -18.14 -12.24
N HIS A 91 -17.96 -16.92 -12.64
CA HIS A 91 -17.10 -16.08 -13.46
C HIS A 91 -16.12 -15.22 -12.66
N ALA A 92 -16.12 -15.27 -11.33
CA ALA A 92 -15.20 -14.48 -10.51
C ALA A 92 -13.98 -15.29 -10.08
N LEU A 93 -12.84 -14.61 -9.91
CA LEU A 93 -11.72 -15.16 -9.14
C LEU A 93 -12.05 -14.97 -7.66
N ALA A 94 -12.48 -16.03 -6.98
CA ALA A 94 -12.61 -16.03 -5.53
C ALA A 94 -11.54 -16.94 -4.91
N VAL A 95 -11.12 -16.61 -3.70
CA VAL A 95 -10.03 -17.31 -3.01
C VAL A 95 -10.48 -17.86 -1.66
N ASP A 96 -9.79 -18.90 -1.17
CA ASP A 96 -9.76 -19.19 0.25
C ASP A 96 -8.96 -18.09 0.96
N ARG A 97 -9.62 -17.33 1.84
CA ARG A 97 -9.03 -16.14 2.47
C ARG A 97 -7.81 -16.49 3.33
N ALA A 98 -7.89 -17.58 4.10
CA ALA A 98 -6.86 -17.95 5.04
C ALA A 98 -5.64 -18.51 4.31
N GLN A 99 -5.84 -19.35 3.29
CA GLN A 99 -4.73 -19.81 2.45
C GLN A 99 -4.09 -18.65 1.69
N PHE A 100 -4.90 -17.72 1.16
CA PHE A 100 -4.38 -16.55 0.44
C PHE A 100 -3.47 -15.70 1.33
N SER A 101 -3.95 -15.25 2.50
CA SER A 101 -3.16 -14.40 3.40
C SER A 101 -1.91 -15.11 3.94
N ALA A 102 -2.04 -16.39 4.30
CA ALA A 102 -0.92 -17.18 4.81
C ALA A 102 0.19 -17.33 3.76
N ARG A 103 -0.16 -17.62 2.50
CA ARG A 103 0.82 -17.79 1.42
C ARG A 103 1.46 -16.47 1.00
N VAL A 104 0.72 -15.36 1.00
CA VAL A 104 1.32 -14.03 0.80
C VAL A 104 2.32 -13.73 1.91
N THR A 105 1.95 -14.00 3.16
CA THR A 105 2.82 -13.80 4.32
C THR A 105 4.09 -14.62 4.22
N GLU A 106 3.98 -15.91 3.86
CA GLU A 106 5.12 -16.80 3.67
C GLU A 106 6.07 -16.32 2.57
N ALA A 107 5.52 -15.93 1.40
CA ALA A 107 6.31 -15.46 0.28
C ALA A 107 7.08 -14.16 0.62
N ILE A 108 6.40 -13.17 1.20
CA ILE A 108 7.01 -11.90 1.61
C ILE A 108 8.05 -12.12 2.72
N SER A 109 7.77 -12.99 3.69
CA SER A 109 8.69 -13.24 4.82
C SER A 109 9.96 -13.99 4.41
N ARG A 110 9.95 -14.68 3.26
CA ARG A 110 11.13 -15.38 2.71
C ARG A 110 11.98 -14.51 1.78
N GLU A 111 11.51 -13.34 1.40
CA GLU A 111 12.23 -12.46 0.49
C GLU A 111 13.35 -11.73 1.22
N PRO A 112 14.64 -11.96 0.90
CA PRO A 112 15.78 -11.39 1.64
C PRO A 112 15.88 -9.86 1.55
N LEU A 113 15.28 -9.23 0.53
CA LEU A 113 15.28 -7.77 0.41
C LEU A 113 14.15 -7.09 1.20
N ILE A 114 13.23 -7.84 1.82
CA ILE A 114 12.12 -7.28 2.59
C ILE A 114 12.37 -7.55 4.08
N LYS A 115 12.63 -6.48 4.83
CA LYS A 115 12.71 -6.52 6.29
C LYS A 115 11.34 -6.17 6.86
N ILE A 116 10.78 -7.08 7.66
CA ILE A 116 9.47 -6.91 8.28
C ILE A 116 9.61 -6.30 9.67
N HIS A 117 8.82 -5.27 9.95
CA HIS A 117 8.68 -4.63 11.24
C HIS A 117 7.24 -4.78 11.74
N ARG A 118 7.07 -5.40 12.90
CA ARG A 118 5.75 -5.64 13.52
C ARG A 118 5.45 -4.58 14.56
N GLU A 119 5.16 -3.36 14.10
CA GLU A 119 4.89 -2.20 14.95
C GLU A 119 3.99 -1.19 14.28
N GLU A 120 3.33 -0.36 15.10
CA GLU A 120 2.58 0.78 14.61
C GLU A 120 3.51 1.94 14.27
N VAL A 121 3.39 2.47 13.06
CA VAL A 121 4.05 3.72 12.66
C VAL A 121 3.11 4.89 12.97
N THR A 122 3.60 5.85 13.75
CA THR A 122 2.83 7.02 14.20
C THR A 122 3.37 8.36 13.68
N SER A 123 4.54 8.35 13.03
CA SER A 123 5.18 9.52 12.43
C SER A 123 5.82 9.18 11.08
N ILE A 124 5.96 10.17 10.22
CA ILE A 124 6.56 10.02 8.89
C ILE A 124 7.79 10.92 8.80
N ASP A 125 8.94 10.33 8.45
CA ASP A 125 10.16 11.08 8.15
C ASP A 125 10.13 11.54 6.68
N GLU A 126 9.95 12.85 6.47
CA GLU A 126 9.91 13.47 5.12
C GLU A 126 11.23 13.33 4.36
N SER A 127 12.33 12.97 5.02
CA SER A 127 13.62 12.71 4.37
C SER A 127 13.73 11.31 3.76
N GLU A 128 12.78 10.40 4.05
CA GLU A 128 12.74 9.01 3.55
C GLU A 128 11.75 8.83 2.40
N ILE A 129 12.06 7.94 1.45
CA ILE A 129 11.08 7.54 0.43
C ILE A 129 10.11 6.55 1.07
N THR A 130 8.86 6.98 1.26
CA THR A 130 7.84 6.21 1.96
C THR A 130 6.60 5.98 1.10
N ILE A 131 6.15 4.72 1.02
CA ILE A 131 4.84 4.32 0.48
C ILE A 131 3.88 4.11 1.66
N ILE A 132 2.77 4.85 1.67
CA ILE A 132 1.71 4.68 2.66
C ILE A 132 0.61 3.80 2.05
N ALA A 133 0.43 2.59 2.59
CA ALA A 133 -0.46 1.55 2.09
C ALA A 133 -1.33 0.94 3.21
N THR A 134 -1.75 1.76 4.17
CA THR A 134 -2.46 1.35 5.39
C THR A 134 -3.95 1.06 5.23
N GLY A 135 -4.49 1.29 4.03
CA GLY A 135 -5.87 0.95 3.70
C GLY A 135 -6.92 1.78 4.45
N PRO A 136 -8.21 1.39 4.38
CA PRO A 136 -9.31 2.20 4.90
C PRO A 136 -9.36 2.27 6.44
N LEU A 137 -8.63 1.41 7.13
CA LEU A 137 -8.57 1.34 8.59
C LEU A 137 -7.20 1.79 9.12
N THR A 138 -6.69 2.87 8.54
CA THR A 138 -5.46 3.56 8.99
C THR A 138 -5.63 3.95 10.47
N SER A 139 -4.58 3.79 11.29
CA SER A 139 -4.66 4.13 12.71
C SER A 139 -4.83 5.64 12.92
N ASP A 140 -5.52 6.03 13.99
CA ASP A 140 -5.80 7.45 14.28
C ASP A 140 -4.53 8.31 14.36
N ALA A 141 -3.44 7.75 14.92
CA ALA A 141 -2.16 8.44 15.02
C ALA A 141 -1.57 8.73 13.64
N LEU A 142 -1.50 7.72 12.76
CA LEU A 142 -0.98 7.91 11.41
C LEU A 142 -1.90 8.77 10.54
N ALA A 143 -3.22 8.65 10.71
CA ALA A 143 -4.18 9.51 10.03
C ALA A 143 -3.98 10.99 10.40
N GLY A 144 -3.73 11.28 11.69
CA GLY A 144 -3.37 12.62 12.17
C GLY A 144 -2.08 13.13 11.54
N GLU A 145 -1.06 12.28 11.43
CA GLU A 145 0.21 12.65 10.81
C GLU A 145 0.07 12.93 9.29
N ILE A 146 -0.68 12.09 8.57
CA ILE A 146 -0.99 12.31 7.14
C ILE A 146 -1.72 13.64 6.96
N ALA A 147 -2.68 13.95 7.84
CA ALA A 147 -3.41 15.22 7.80
C ALA A 147 -2.49 16.41 8.06
N ARG A 148 -1.56 16.32 9.03
CA ARG A 148 -0.54 17.34 9.30
C ARG A 148 0.29 17.63 8.05
N LEU A 149 0.88 16.60 7.45
CA LEU A 149 1.72 16.72 6.25
C LEU A 149 0.94 17.28 5.04
N SER A 150 -0.29 16.81 4.85
CA SER A 150 -1.14 17.28 3.74
C SER A 150 -1.51 18.75 3.91
N THR A 151 -1.76 19.20 5.14
CA THR A 151 -2.12 20.59 5.42
C THR A 151 -0.92 21.53 5.29
N GLU A 152 0.26 21.11 5.77
CA GLU A 152 1.50 21.87 5.60
C GLU A 152 1.92 22.00 4.13
N CYS A 153 1.66 20.98 3.31
CA CYS A 153 1.89 21.03 1.87
C CYS A 153 1.01 22.09 1.22
N VAL A 154 -0.29 22.08 1.52
CA VAL A 154 -1.25 23.07 1.00
C VAL A 154 -0.86 24.49 1.42
N ALA A 155 -0.48 24.70 2.69
CA ALA A 155 -0.04 26.01 3.18
C ALA A 155 1.24 26.51 2.49
N ARG A 156 2.21 25.64 2.21
CA ARG A 156 3.43 25.98 1.45
C ARG A 156 3.13 26.37 0.01
N THR A 157 2.18 25.70 -0.65
CA THR A 157 1.74 26.07 -2.00
C THR A 157 1.19 27.50 -2.02
N PHE A 158 0.30 27.85 -1.07
CA PHE A 158 -0.29 29.18 -1.00
C PHE A 158 0.72 30.29 -0.66
N LEU A 159 1.69 30.04 0.20
CA LEU A 159 2.74 31.01 0.52
C LEU A 159 3.70 31.21 -0.67
N SER A 160 3.99 30.16 -1.45
CA SER A 160 4.84 30.28 -2.64
C SER A 160 4.19 31.08 -3.77
N GLU A 161 2.85 31.07 -3.87
CA GLU A 161 2.12 31.89 -4.84
C GLU A 161 2.07 33.38 -4.42
N ALA A 162 2.01 33.67 -3.12
CA ALA A 162 1.96 35.03 -2.59
C ALA A 162 3.29 35.80 -2.69
N GLU A 163 4.43 35.12 -2.86
CA GLU A 163 5.75 35.74 -2.96
C GLU A 163 6.16 36.13 -4.40
N THR A 164 5.26 35.98 -5.39
CA THR A 164 5.57 36.25 -6.82
C THR A 164 4.96 37.52 -7.42
N GLU A 165 4.30 38.39 -6.63
CA GLU A 165 3.93 39.73 -7.11
C GLU A 165 5.12 40.71 -6.95
N PRO A 166 5.72 41.22 -8.03
CA PRO A 166 6.69 42.30 -7.91
C PRO A 166 5.94 43.58 -7.53
N ASP A 167 6.35 44.18 -6.42
CA ASP A 167 5.98 45.52 -5.97
C ASP A 167 6.30 46.55 -7.07
N SER A 168 5.35 46.80 -7.96
CA SER A 168 5.40 47.93 -8.88
C SER A 168 5.05 49.19 -8.09
N GLY A 169 6.07 49.73 -7.43
CA GLY A 169 5.99 51.00 -6.71
C GLY A 169 5.44 52.14 -7.57
N PRO A 170 4.88 53.20 -6.96
CA PRO A 170 4.18 54.24 -7.69
C PRO A 170 5.17 55.10 -8.47
N ASP A 171 5.17 54.97 -9.79
CA ASP A 171 5.91 55.87 -10.65
C ASP A 171 5.29 57.28 -10.57
N ARG A 172 6.12 58.23 -10.19
CA ARG A 172 5.79 59.65 -10.05
C ARG A 172 6.15 60.34 -11.36
N THR A 173 5.15 60.81 -12.10
CA THR A 173 5.21 62.08 -12.85
C THR A 173 3.80 62.59 -13.11
#